data_AF-A0A6L8HZN9-F1
#
_entry.id   AF-A0A6L8HZN9-F1
#
_cell.length_a   1.000
_cell.length_b   1.000
_cell.length_c   1.000
_cell.angle_alpha   90.00
_cell.angle_beta   90.00
_cell.angle_gamma   90.00
#
_symmetry.space_group_name_H-M   'P 1'
#
loop_
_entity.id
_entity.type
_entity.pdbx_description
1 polymer ?
#
loop_
_entity_poly.entity_id
_entity_poly.type
_entity_poly.pdbx_seq_one_letter_code
_entity_poly.pdbx_strand_id
1 'polypeptide(L)' 'MPEVGKICDKVRSKNAGPFWLTIDIFCGSGDAFARLSGGLSTKRVAEALGTDP' A
#
# COMPACT_ATOMS: atom_id res chain seq x y z
N MET A 1 8.87 -8.34 7.88
CA MET A 1 8.77 -6.95 7.39
C MET A 1 7.67 -6.26 8.18
N PRO A 2 7.78 -4.96 8.51
CA PRO A 2 6.71 -4.25 9.21
C PRO A 2 5.46 -4.19 8.33
N GLU A 3 4.30 -4.41 8.93
CA GLU A 3 3.00 -4.17 8.28
C GLU A 3 2.86 -2.68 7.95
N VAL A 4 2.28 -2.36 6.78
CA VAL A 4 2.04 -0.97 6.36
C VAL A 4 1.26 -0.19 7.44
N GLY A 5 0.28 -0.83 8.07
CA GLY A 5 -0.52 -0.25 9.16
C GLY A 5 0.24 0.13 10.43
N LYS A 6 1.53 -0.24 10.56
CA LYS A 6 2.40 0.21 11.66
C LYS A 6 3.17 1.50 11.34
N ILE A 7 3.13 1.95 10.08
CA ILE A 7 3.88 3.11 9.57
C ILE A 7 2.93 4.26 9.22
N CYS A 8 1.68 3.97 8.90
CA CYS A 8 0.66 4.93 8.52
C CYS A 8 -0.49 4.98 9.53
N ASP A 9 -1.25 6.06 9.54
CA ASP A 9 -2.42 6.25 10.41
C ASP A 9 -3.60 5.35 10.00
N LYS A 10 -3.74 5.11 8.68
CA LYS A 10 -4.86 4.34 8.14
C LYS A 10 -4.52 3.72 6.79
N VAL A 11 -4.98 2.49 6.60
CA VAL A 11 -5.08 1.85 5.29
C VAL A 11 -6.54 1.59 5.00
N ARG A 12 -7.00 1.89 3.79
CA ARG A 12 -8.31 1.46 3.30
C ARG A 12 -8.18 0.88 1.90
N SER A 13 -9.07 -0.03 1.56
CA SER A 13 -9.28 -0.45 0.19
C SER A 13 -10.65 0.00 -0.29
N LYS A 14 -10.78 0.16 -1.60
CA LYS A 14 -12.05 0.40 -2.27
C LYS A 14 -12.04 -0.31 -3.63
N ASN A 15 -13.20 -0.84 -4.00
CA ASN A 15 -13.40 -1.40 -5.32
C ASN A 15 -13.31 -0.27 -6.37
N ALA A 16 -12.53 -0.49 -7.42
CA ALA A 16 -12.36 0.43 -8.54
C ALA A 16 -12.68 -0.24 -9.89
N GLY A 17 -13.45 -1.33 -9.87
CA GLY A 17 -13.93 -2.04 -11.05
C GLY A 17 -13.90 -3.55 -10.86
N PRO A 18 -14.39 -4.34 -11.82
CA PRO A 18 -14.50 -5.80 -11.69
C PRO A 18 -13.17 -6.50 -11.36
N PHE A 19 -12.03 -5.88 -11.70
CA PHE A 19 -10.68 -6.41 -11.47
C PHE A 19 -9.70 -5.37 -10.89
N TRP A 20 -10.21 -4.24 -10.39
CA TRP A 20 -9.35 -3.16 -9.87
C TRP A 20 -9.63 -2.90 -8.40
N LEU A 21 -8.56 -2.96 -7.59
CA LEU A 21 -8.57 -2.55 -6.21
C LEU A 21 -7.75 -1.26 -6.09
N THR A 22 -8.30 -0.23 -5.45
CA THR A 22 -7.50 0.91 -5.01
C THR A 22 -7.22 0.78 -3.52
N ILE A 23 -5.96 0.95 -3.13
CA ILE A 23 -5.51 0.99 -1.74
C ILE A 23 -5.07 2.42 -1.44
N ASP A 24 -5.75 3.09 -0.51
CA ASP A 24 -5.36 4.42 -0.05
C ASP A 24 -4.62 4.28 1.30
N ILE A 25 -3.42 4.88 1.41
CA ILE A 25 -2.58 4.85 2.61
C ILE A 25 -2.41 6.28 3.15
N PHE A 26 -2.89 6.52 4.37
CA PHE A 26 -2.84 7.83 5.03
C PHE A 26 -1.63 7.88 5.96
N CYS A 27 -0.55 8.54 5.53
CA CYS A 27 0.76 8.43 6.18
C CYS A 27 0.94 9.27 7.46
N GLY A 28 0.17 10.33 7.67
CA GLY A 28 0.28 11.21 8.85
C GLY A 28 1.53 12.11 8.90
N SER A 29 2.62 11.73 8.22
CA SER A 29 3.87 12.49 8.16
C SER A 29 4.62 12.30 6.83
N GLY A 30 5.52 13.23 6.53
CA GLY A 30 6.41 13.15 5.37
C GLY A 30 7.38 11.97 5.44
N ASP A 31 7.91 11.66 6.62
CA ASP A 31 8.84 10.54 6.83
C ASP A 31 8.16 9.19 6.57
N ALA A 32 6.92 9.02 7.06
CA ALA A 32 6.13 7.83 6.77
C ALA A 32 5.85 7.70 5.26
N PHE A 33 5.52 8.80 4.58
CA PHE A 33 5.32 8.82 3.14
C PHE A 33 6.60 8.43 2.38
N ALA A 34 7.75 9.02 2.71
CA ALA A 34 9.02 8.72 2.07
C ALA A 34 9.41 7.25 2.26
N ARG A 35 9.21 6.71 3.47
CA ARG A 35 9.49 5.31 3.78
C ARG A 35 8.57 4.35 3.01
N LEU A 36 7.28 4.65 2.94
CA LEU A 36 6.30 3.80 2.24
C LEU A 36 6.46 3.86 0.72
N SER A 37 6.62 5.05 0.15
CA SER A 37 6.84 5.23 -1.30
C SER A 37 8.12 4.54 -1.79
N GLY A 38 9.20 4.56 -1.01
CA GLY A 38 10.42 3.80 -1.33
C GLY A 38 10.33 2.29 -1.08
N GLY A 39 9.38 1.82 -0.27
CA GLY A 39 9.27 0.42 0.14
C GLY A 39 8.23 -0.41 -0.61
N LEU A 40 7.25 0.24 -1.24
CA LEU A 40 6.14 -0.39 -1.95
C LEU A 40 6.45 -0.53 -3.45
N SER A 41 7.33 -1.46 -3.81
CA SER A 41 7.55 -1.79 -5.22
C SER A 41 6.37 -2.56 -5.81
N THR A 42 6.15 -2.43 -7.12
CA THR A 42 5.10 -3.15 -7.87
C THR A 42 5.13 -4.65 -7.56
N LYS A 43 6.31 -5.26 -7.62
CA LYS A 43 6.51 -6.69 -7.28
C LYS A 43 5.98 -7.06 -5.89
N ARG A 44 6.26 -6.25 -4.87
CA ARG A 44 5.83 -6.54 -3.50
C ARG A 44 4.32 -6.38 -3.31
N VAL A 45 3.73 -5.39 -3.97
CA VAL A 45 2.28 -5.20 -3.97
C VAL A 45 1.59 -6.36 -4.69
N ALA A 46 2.14 -6.80 -5.83
CA ALA A 46 1.64 -7.92 -6.60
C ALA A 46 1.71 -9.24 -5.81
N GLU A 47 2.85 -9.54 -5.18
CA GLU A 47 3.04 -10.69 -4.28
C GLU A 47 2.03 -10.68 -3.11
N ALA A 48 1.80 -9.51 -2.49
CA ALA A 48 0.86 -9.39 -1.39
C ALA A 48 -0.62 -9.58 -1.81
N LEU A 49 -0.95 -9.28 -3.06
CA LEU A 49 -2.30 -9.41 -3.61
C LEU A 49 -2.50 -10.69 -4.44
N GLY A 50 -1.46 -11.52 -4.59
CA GLY A 50 -1.53 -12.77 -5.35
C GLY A 50 -1.74 -12.57 -6.85
N THR A 51 -1.16 -11.52 -7.44
CA THR A 51 -1.27 -11.20 -8.87
C THR A 51 0.12 -11.06 -9.50
N ASP A 52 0.16 -11.04 -10.84
CA ASP A 52 1.35 -10.70 -11.60
C ASP A 52 1.70 -9.20 -11.46
N PRO A 53 3.00 -8.83 -11.45
CA PRO A 53 3.48 -7.45 -11.32
C PRO A 53 3.35 -6.60 -12.59
#